data_AF-A0A453E9M5-F1
#
_entry.id   AF-A0A453E9M5-F1
#
_cell.length_a   1.000
_cell.length_b   1.000
_cell.length_c   1.000
_cell.angle_alpha   90.00
_cell.angle_beta   90.00
_cell.angle_gamma   90.00
#
_symmetry.space_group_name_H-M   'P 1'
#
loop_
_entity.id
_entity.type
_entity.pdbx_description
1 polymer ?
#
loop_
_entity_poly.entity_id
_entity_poly.type
_entity_poly.pdbx_seq_one_letter_code
_entity_poly.pdbx_strand_id
1 'polypeptide(L)'
;MAAEASSSSAFSEDDSLLRPLAARGWRFRDAADESIQALLHAPPSPSPEALEADLLDTDLRLFGGKSLPDRAAATATKRLFYLHGPIVLQV
;
A
#
# COMPACT_ATOMS: atom_id res chain seq x y z
N MET A 1 31.19 -27.24 -10.48
CA MET A 1 30.72 -26.46 -11.64
C MET A 1 29.66 -25.51 -11.11
N ALA A 2 29.92 -24.20 -11.20
CA ALA A 2 28.99 -23.16 -10.80
C ALA A 2 28.04 -22.86 -11.97
N ALA A 3 26.75 -22.66 -11.70
CA ALA A 3 25.80 -21.92 -12.54
C ALA A 3 24.56 -21.61 -11.67
N GLU A 4 24.53 -20.42 -11.08
CA GLU A 4 23.72 -19.27 -11.52
C GLU A 4 22.37 -19.22 -10.80
N ALA A 5 22.36 -18.44 -9.72
CA ALA A 5 21.16 -17.92 -9.11
C ALA A 5 20.49 -16.96 -10.10
N SER A 6 19.56 -17.46 -10.92
CA SER A 6 18.53 -16.60 -11.49
C SER A 6 17.50 -16.29 -10.41
N SER A 7 17.89 -15.40 -9.50
CA SER A 7 16.93 -14.67 -8.67
C SER A 7 16.27 -13.59 -9.53
N SER A 8 15.50 -14.01 -10.53
CA SER A 8 14.48 -13.14 -11.08
C SER A 8 13.42 -13.06 -10.01
N SER A 9 13.51 -12.04 -9.15
CA SER A 9 12.40 -11.62 -8.30
C SER A 9 11.23 -11.37 -9.24
N ALA A 10 10.39 -12.39 -9.45
CA ALA A 10 9.11 -12.23 -10.08
C ALA A 10 8.36 -11.25 -9.18
N PHE A 11 8.38 -9.98 -9.56
CA PHE A 11 7.50 -9.01 -8.94
C PHE A 11 6.10 -9.54 -9.21
N SER A 12 5.38 -9.96 -8.17
CA SER A 12 4.00 -10.39 -8.30
C SER A 12 3.23 -9.33 -9.09
N GLU A 13 2.28 -9.72 -9.95
CA GLU A 13 1.47 -8.76 -10.71
C GLU A 13 0.83 -7.72 -9.78
N ASP A 14 0.48 -8.13 -8.55
CA ASP A 14 0.05 -7.27 -7.45
C ASP A 14 1.01 -6.11 -7.16
N ASP A 15 2.33 -6.37 -7.15
CA ASP A 15 3.35 -5.35 -6.93
C ASP A 15 3.35 -4.31 -8.07
N SER A 16 2.95 -4.68 -9.28
CA SER A 16 2.82 -3.75 -10.40
C SER A 16 1.63 -2.79 -10.24
N LEU A 17 0.54 -3.22 -9.59
CA LEU A 17 -0.64 -2.39 -9.31
C LEU A 17 -0.50 -1.57 -8.03
N LEU A 18 0.11 -2.14 -6.99
CA LEU A 18 0.28 -1.48 -5.69
C LEU A 18 1.39 -0.42 -5.70
N ARG A 19 2.43 -0.56 -6.53
CA ARG A 19 3.52 0.44 -6.64
C ARG A 19 3.04 1.83 -7.05
N PRO A 20 2.24 2.01 -8.12
CA PRO A 20 1.67 3.30 -8.47
C PRO A 20 0.85 3.92 -7.33
N LEU A 21 0.03 3.12 -6.63
CA LEU A 21 -0.77 3.57 -5.50
C LEU A 21 0.11 4.03 -4.34
N ALA A 22 1.19 3.29 -4.03
CA ALA A 22 2.15 3.68 -3.00
C ALA A 22 2.84 5.01 -3.34
N ALA A 23 3.15 5.27 -4.61
CA ALA A 23 3.70 6.54 -5.07
C ALA A 23 2.70 7.71 -4.91
N ARG A 24 1.39 7.43 -4.96
CA ARG A 24 0.31 8.40 -4.70
C ARG A 24 0.03 8.61 -3.21
N GLY A 25 0.67 7.83 -2.33
CA GLY A 25 0.57 7.98 -0.87
C GLY A 25 -0.31 6.94 -0.17
N TRP A 26 -0.84 5.96 -0.90
CA TRP A 26 -1.54 4.82 -0.30
C TRP A 26 -0.60 3.97 0.55
N ARG A 27 -1.12 3.47 1.67
CA ARG A 27 -0.39 2.55 2.55
C ARG A 27 -1.28 1.36 2.87
N PHE A 28 -0.84 0.19 2.47
CA PHE A 28 -1.50 -1.09 2.71
C PHE A 28 -0.88 -1.75 3.94
N ARG A 29 -1.70 -2.38 4.78
CA ARG A 29 -1.24 -3.09 5.98
C ARG A 29 -0.51 -4.37 5.61
N ASP A 30 -1.15 -5.11 4.73
CA ASP A 30 -0.67 -6.37 4.17
C ASP A 30 -1.11 -6.41 2.71
N ALA A 31 -0.18 -6.71 1.81
CA ALA A 31 -0.51 -6.92 0.40
C ALA A 31 -1.32 -8.21 0.21
N ALA A 32 -1.23 -9.16 1.14
CA ALA A 32 -1.98 -10.40 1.16
C ALA A 32 -3.34 -10.29 1.89
N ASP A 33 -3.76 -9.07 2.29
CA ASP A 33 -5.07 -8.85 2.89
C ASP A 33 -6.19 -9.28 1.93
N GLU A 34 -7.15 -10.09 2.39
CA GLU A 34 -8.20 -10.66 1.54
C GLU A 34 -9.03 -9.58 0.82
N SER A 35 -9.25 -8.42 1.44
CA SER A 35 -10.00 -7.33 0.81
C SER A 35 -9.21 -6.68 -0.34
N ILE A 36 -7.89 -6.57 -0.19
CA ILE A 36 -7.00 -6.07 -1.25
C ILE A 36 -6.83 -7.10 -2.36
N GLN A 37 -6.62 -8.36 -2.00
CA GLN A 37 -6.49 -9.46 -2.94
C GLN A 37 -7.76 -9.65 -3.77
N ALA A 38 -8.95 -9.51 -3.16
CA ALA A 38 -10.22 -9.54 -3.88
C ALA A 38 -10.35 -8.44 -4.93
N LEU A 39 -9.86 -7.23 -4.64
CA LEU A 39 -9.86 -6.11 -5.58
C LEU A 39 -8.79 -6.30 -6.68
N LEU A 40 -7.58 -6.73 -6.32
CA LEU A 40 -6.48 -6.97 -7.28
C LEU A 40 -6.82 -8.05 -8.32
N HIS A 41 -7.57 -9.07 -7.92
CA HIS A 41 -7.97 -10.19 -8.78
C HIS A 41 -9.42 -10.10 -9.27
N ALA A 42 -10.09 -8.98 -9.06
CA ALA A 42 -11.44 -8.76 -9.61
C ALA A 42 -11.39 -8.81 -11.15
N PRO A 43 -12.30 -9.56 -11.81
CA PRO A 43 -12.38 -9.58 -13.27
C PRO A 43 -13.26 -8.42 -13.80
N PRO A 44 -12.83 -7.71 -14.86
CA PRO A 44 -11.52 -7.80 -15.51
C PRO A 44 -10.41 -7.22 -14.62
N SER A 45 -9.18 -7.73 -14.78
CA SER A 45 -8.01 -7.25 -14.01
C SER A 45 -7.95 -5.71 -14.05
N PRO A 46 -7.96 -5.05 -12.88
CA PRO A 46 -8.13 -3.60 -12.81
C PRO A 46 -6.85 -2.88 -13.22
N SER A 47 -6.99 -1.68 -13.79
CA SER A 47 -5.88 -0.74 -13.87
C SER A 47 -5.62 -0.10 -12.49
N PRO A 48 -4.44 0.50 -12.24
CA PRO A 48 -4.16 1.20 -10.99
C PRO A 48 -5.19 2.30 -10.66
N GLU A 49 -5.71 2.99 -11.68
CA GLU A 49 -6.74 4.03 -11.55
C GLU A 49 -8.11 3.46 -11.17
N ALA A 50 -8.49 2.31 -11.74
CA ALA A 50 -9.74 1.64 -11.38
C ALA A 50 -9.68 1.10 -9.95
N LEU A 51 -8.56 0.48 -9.58
CA LEU A 51 -8.31 0.02 -8.22
C LEU A 51 -8.31 1.20 -7.23
N GLU A 52 -7.70 2.33 -7.57
CA GLU A 52 -7.76 3.53 -6.73
C GLU A 52 -9.20 4.01 -6.51
N ALA A 53 -10.03 4.00 -7.55
CA ALA A 53 -11.44 4.39 -7.44
C ALA A 53 -12.21 3.48 -6.46
N ASP A 54 -12.02 2.16 -6.54
CA ASP A 54 -12.66 1.21 -5.61
C ASP A 54 -12.17 1.39 -4.17
N LEU A 55 -10.88 1.69 -3.99
CA LEU A 55 -10.29 1.95 -2.68
C LEU A 55 -10.81 3.25 -2.05
N LEU A 56 -11.20 4.26 -2.84
CA LEU A 56 -11.77 5.51 -2.33
C LEU A 56 -13.14 5.29 -1.67
N ASP A 57 -13.89 4.28 -2.11
CA ASP A 57 -15.19 3.90 -1.54
C ASP A 57 -15.09 2.87 -0.41
N THR A 58 -13.87 2.41 -0.09
CA THR A 58 -13.61 1.37 0.90
C THR A 58 -13.05 1.96 2.20
N ASP A 59 -13.51 1.47 3.36
CA ASP A 59 -12.99 1.91 4.67
C ASP A 59 -11.51 1.51 4.83
N LEU A 60 -10.64 2.51 4.95
CA LEU A 60 -9.20 2.40 5.13
C LEU A 60 -8.83 1.61 6.39
N ARG A 61 -9.71 1.47 7.39
CA ARG A 61 -9.45 0.62 8.56
C ARG A 61 -9.45 -0.88 8.21
N LEU A 62 -10.05 -1.27 7.10
CA LEU A 62 -10.07 -2.67 6.66
C LEU A 62 -8.70 -3.09 6.16
N PHE A 63 -8.13 -2.34 5.22
CA PHE A 63 -6.88 -2.71 4.52
C PHE A 63 -5.68 -1.80 4.80
N GLY A 64 -5.91 -0.59 5.32
CA GLY A 64 -4.91 0.45 5.45
C GLY A 64 -3.84 0.12 6.48
N GLY A 65 -2.59 0.40 6.10
CA GLY A 65 -1.40 0.30 6.92
C GLY A 65 -1.17 1.55 7.75
N LYS A 66 -0.35 1.44 8.80
CA LYS A 66 0.03 2.60 9.63
C LYS A 66 0.88 3.57 8.80
N SER A 67 0.32 4.75 8.51
CA SER A 67 1.00 5.83 7.78
C SER A 67 1.40 7.00 8.67
N LEU A 68 0.76 7.12 9.84
CA LEU A 68 1.01 8.21 10.79
C LEU A 68 1.93 7.75 11.95
N PRO A 69 2.78 8.65 12.47
CA PRO A 69 3.62 8.37 13.64
C PRO A 69 2.79 7.96 14.86
N ASP A 70 3.29 6.98 15.62
CA ASP A 70 2.64 6.56 16.85
C ASP A 70 2.60 7.72 17.84
N ARG A 71 1.43 7.96 18.44
CA ARG A 71 1.19 8.99 19.43
C ARG A 71 2.15 8.85 20.64
N ALA A 72 2.47 7.62 21.04
CA ALA A 72 3.41 7.36 22.13
C ALA A 72 4.86 7.75 21.75
N ALA A 73 5.25 7.53 20.50
CA ALA A 73 6.56 7.92 19.98
C ALA A 73 6.66 9.44 19.77
N ALA A 74 5.57 10.09 19.35
CA ALA A 74 5.48 11.53 19.11
C ALA A 74 5.61 12.38 20.38
N THR A 75 5.34 11.80 21.56
CA THR A 75 5.54 12.46 22.86
C THR A 75 6.95 12.26 23.43
N ALA A 76 7.64 11.18 23.04
CA ALA A 76 8.98 10.84 23.52
C ALA A 76 10.10 11.44 22.66
N THR A 77 9.84 11.64 21.38
CA THR A 77 10.74 12.33 20.45
C THR A 77 10.18 13.70 20.10
N LYS A 78 11.07 14.67 19.87
CA LYS A 78 10.78 16.07 19.49
C LYS A 78 9.43 16.19 18.78
N ARG A 79 8.51 16.99 19.35
CA ARG A 79 7.22 17.38 18.75
C ARG A 79 7.32 17.32 17.23
N LEU A 80 6.53 16.45 16.61
CA LEU A 80 6.49 16.34 15.16
C LEU A 80 5.77 17.58 14.63
N PHE A 81 6.53 18.52 14.07
CA PHE A 81 5.99 19.75 13.49
C PHE A 81 5.63 19.60 12.01
N TYR A 82 6.04 18.49 11.38
CA TYR A 82 5.89 18.28 9.95
C TYR A 82 5.63 16.81 9.61
N LEU A 83 4.73 16.57 8.66
CA LEU A 83 4.47 15.25 8.07
C LEU A 83 4.89 15.31 6.59
N HIS A 84 5.79 14.41 6.18
CA HIS A 84 6.22 14.32 4.79
C HIS A 84 5.19 13.54 3.97
N GLY A 85 4.62 14.19 2.94
CA GLY A 85 3.71 13.57 1.99
C GLY A 85 4.41 12.93 0.78
N PRO A 86 3.64 12.31 -0.12
CA PRO A 86 2.18 12.18 -0.09
C PRO A 86 1.68 11.07 0.86
N ILE A 87 0.53 11.30 1.51
CA ILE A 87 -0.15 10.34 2.40
C ILE A 87 -1.66 10.43 2.14
N VAL A 88 -2.30 9.29 1.89
CA VAL A 88 -3.77 9.18 1.84
C VAL A 88 -4.31 8.93 3.25
N LEU A 89 -5.35 9.68 3.63
CA LEU A 89 -6.05 9.59 4.91
C LEU A 89 -7.56 9.58 4.66
N GLN A 90 -8.33 8.97 5.56
CA GLN A 90 -9.79 8.98 5.56
C GLN A 90 -10.32 9.92 6.66
N VAL A 91 -11.41 10.64 6.37
CA VAL A 91 -12.11 11.60 7.26
C VAL A 91 -13.33 10.96 7.90
#